data_AF-A0A7Y9ED35-F1
#
_entry.id   AF-A0A7Y9ED35-F1
#
_cell.length_a   1.000
_cell.length_b   1.000
_cell.length_c   1.000
_cell.angle_alpha   90.00
_cell.angle_beta   90.00
_cell.angle_gamma   90.00
#
_symmetry.space_group_name_H-M   'P 1'
#
loop_
_entity.id
_entity.type
_entity.pdbx_description
1 polymer ?
#
loop_
_entity_poly.entity_id
_entity_poly.type
_entity_poly.pdbx_seq_one_letter_code
_entity_poly.pdbx_strand_id
1 'polypeptide(L)' 'MSVGPDDDRVVDLDDDLDVLPDQTSDDTDTGWGEWRTPDDDARLLEDRPPHW' A
#
# COMPACT_ATOMS: atom_id res chain seq x y z
N MET A 1 -0.73 14.24 -31.11
CA MET A 1 -0.38 14.78 -29.79
C MET A 1 0.10 13.60 -28.97
N SER A 2 1.40 13.37 -28.91
CA SER A 2 1.95 12.37 -28.00
C SER A 2 1.94 13.02 -26.63
N VAL A 3 1.06 12.57 -25.72
CA VAL A 3 1.20 12.92 -24.31
C VAL A 3 2.54 12.34 -23.88
N GLY A 4 3.40 13.17 -23.28
CA GLY A 4 4.67 12.71 -22.73
C GLY A 4 4.45 11.61 -21.67
N PRO A 5 5.51 10.96 -21.19
CA PRO A 5 5.39 10.05 -20.07
C PRO A 5 4.69 10.76 -18.91
N ASP A 6 3.95 9.98 -18.14
CA ASP A 6 3.08 10.43 -17.07
C ASP A 6 3.78 11.34 -16.05
N ASP A 7 5.08 11.11 -15.89
CA ASP A 7 6.02 11.82 -15.01
C ASP A 7 6.21 13.31 -15.39
N ASP A 8 6.05 13.68 -16.68
CA ASP A 8 6.18 15.07 -17.16
C ASP A 8 4.90 15.90 -16.97
N ARG A 9 3.85 15.34 -16.35
CA ARG A 9 2.58 16.05 -16.13
C ARG A 9 2.73 17.06 -14.98
N VAL A 10 2.43 18.32 -15.26
CA VAL A 10 2.39 19.38 -14.24
C VAL A 10 1.30 19.06 -13.22
N VAL A 11 1.69 18.89 -11.95
CA VAL A 11 0.78 18.73 -10.80
C VAL A 11 0.51 20.11 -10.23
N ASP A 12 -0.75 20.54 -10.27
CA ASP A 12 -1.21 21.76 -9.60
C ASP A 12 -1.43 21.45 -8.12
N LEU A 13 -0.46 21.81 -7.28
CA LEU A 13 -0.50 21.61 -5.84
C LEU A 13 -0.92 22.94 -5.20
N ASP A 14 -2.16 23.00 -4.69
CA ASP A 14 -2.69 24.17 -4.00
C ASP A 14 -1.99 24.39 -2.65
N ASP A 15 -1.75 25.64 -2.26
CA ASP A 15 -1.02 25.99 -1.02
C ASP A 15 -1.87 25.75 0.25
N ASP A 16 -3.19 25.56 0.09
CA ASP A 16 -4.14 25.23 1.17
C ASP A 16 -4.29 23.70 1.39
N LEU A 17 -3.45 22.88 0.73
CA LEU A 17 -3.46 21.44 0.94
C LEU A 17 -2.91 21.10 2.34
N ASP A 18 -3.76 20.47 3.17
CA ASP A 18 -3.36 19.89 4.45
C ASP A 18 -2.26 18.84 4.20
N VAL A 19 -1.00 19.24 4.47
CA VAL A 19 0.14 18.35 4.39
C VAL A 19 -0.08 17.22 5.39
N LEU A 20 -0.10 15.99 4.87
CA LEU A 20 -0.24 14.83 5.72
C LEU A 20 0.93 14.77 6.73
N PRO A 21 0.68 14.25 7.94
CA PRO A 21 1.74 14.03 8.91
C PRO A 21 2.83 13.10 8.36
N ASP A 22 4.04 13.19 8.92
CA ASP A 22 5.23 12.41 8.54
C ASP A 22 4.96 10.88 8.52
N GLN A 23 4.03 10.42 9.35
CA GLN A 23 3.42 9.09 9.24
C GLN A 23 1.92 9.20 9.03
N THR A 24 1.42 8.43 8.05
CA THR A 24 0.00 8.32 7.75
C THR A 24 -0.55 6.98 8.23
N SER A 25 -1.87 6.84 8.34
CA SER A 25 -2.49 5.55 8.67
C SER A 25 -2.28 4.47 7.60
N ASP A 26 -1.94 4.86 6.36
CA ASP A 26 -1.59 3.93 5.28
C ASP A 26 -0.17 3.37 5.44
N ASP A 27 0.71 4.09 6.14
CA ASP A 27 2.08 3.67 6.48
C ASP A 27 2.11 2.53 7.50
N THR A 28 0.96 2.25 8.13
CA THR A 28 0.79 1.11 9.02
C THR A 28 -0.08 0.06 8.34
N ASP A 29 0.16 -1.21 8.66
CA ASP A 29 -0.72 -2.33 8.27
C ASP A 29 -2.12 -2.26 8.92
N THR A 30 -2.43 -1.15 9.61
CA THR A 30 -3.71 -0.95 10.30
C THR A 30 -4.84 -0.87 9.27
N GLY A 31 -5.70 -1.90 9.26
CA GLY A 31 -6.82 -1.99 8.32
C GLY A 31 -6.50 -2.78 7.05
N TRP A 32 -5.26 -3.25 6.87
CA TRP A 32 -4.84 -4.11 5.76
C TRP A 32 -4.99 -5.61 6.05
N GLY A 33 -5.44 -5.97 7.25
CA GLY A 33 -5.64 -7.35 7.68
C GLY A 33 -5.78 -7.46 9.19
N GLU A 34 -5.77 -8.71 9.68
CA GLU A 34 -5.79 -9.03 11.11
C GLU A 34 -4.40 -8.76 11.73
N TRP A 35 -4.33 -7.75 12.59
CA TRP A 35 -3.08 -7.35 13.24
C TRP A 35 -2.63 -8.39 14.27
N ARG A 36 -1.46 -9.00 14.05
CA ARG A 36 -0.80 -9.95 14.97
C ARG A 36 -1.75 -11.04 15.51
N THR A 37 -2.59 -11.62 14.66
CA THR A 37 -3.19 -12.91 15.01
C THR A 37 -2.05 -13.89 15.29
N PRO A 38 -2.13 -14.68 16.38
CA PRO A 38 -1.16 -15.73 16.64
C PRO A 38 -1.13 -16.68 15.44
N ASP A 39 0.02 -16.70 14.76
CA ASP A 39 0.50 -17.66 13.75
C ASP A 39 -0.48 -18.80 13.44
N ASP A 40 -1.39 -18.56 12.48
CA ASP A 40 -2.22 -19.61 11.84
C ASP A 40 -1.62 -19.98 10.47
N ASP A 41 -0.29 -19.85 10.36
CA ASP A 41 0.45 -20.14 9.13
C ASP A 41 0.50 -21.65 8.86
N ALA A 42 0.23 -22.47 9.89
CA ALA A 42 0.09 -23.93 9.77
C ALA A 42 -0.88 -24.31 8.65
N ARG A 43 -2.06 -23.67 8.58
CA ARG A 43 -3.04 -23.90 7.51
C ARG A 43 -2.50 -23.57 6.12
N LEU A 44 -1.69 -22.52 6.00
CA LEU A 44 -1.12 -22.07 4.72
C LEU A 44 -0.02 -23.02 4.22
N LEU A 45 0.75 -23.61 5.14
CA LEU A 45 1.74 -24.62 4.83
C LEU A 45 1.11 -25.94 4.37
N GLU A 46 -0.06 -26.30 4.92
CA GLU A 46 -0.86 -27.45 4.48
C GLU A 46 -1.43 -27.27 3.07
N ASP A 47 -1.85 -26.05 2.72
CA ASP A 47 -2.41 -25.69 1.40
C ASP A 47 -1.35 -25.37 0.33
N ARG A 48 -0.05 -25.52 0.64
CA ARG A 48 1.04 -25.16 -0.29
C ARG A 48 0.93 -25.96 -1.60
N PRO A 49 0.72 -25.30 -2.76
CA PRO A 49 0.65 -26.02 -4.02
C PRO A 49 2.00 -26.68 -4.36
N PRO A 50 1.98 -27.82 -5.07
CA PRO A 50 3.15 -28.67 -5.28
C PRO A 50 4.24 -28.04 -6.17
N HIS A 51 3.95 -26.92 -6.83
CA HIS A 51 4.90 -26.17 -7.65
C HIS A 51 4.88 -24.71 -7.20
N TRP A 52 5.93 -24.30 -6.50
CA TRP A 52 6.28 -22.90 -6.28
C TRP A 52 7.56 -22.61 -7.05
#